data_AF-A0A4Q7KPV7-F1
#
_entry.id   AF-A0A4Q7KPV7-F1
#
_cell.length_a   1.000
_cell.length_b   1.000
_cell.length_c   1.000
_cell.angle_alpha   90.00
_cell.angle_beta   90.00
_cell.angle_gamma   90.00
#
_symmetry.space_group_name_H-M   'P 1'
#
loop_
_entity.id
_entity.type
_entity.pdbx_description
1 polymer ?
#
loop_
_entity_poly.entity_id
_entity_poly.type
_entity_poly.pdbx_seq_one_letter_code
_entity_poly.pdbx_strand_id
1 'polypeptide(L)'
;MTQQHLNQMPAAQPARRRARWERYRVTNPFSPKALAGLWGSIVAVVALAALLGWALEMRGGTVIVLAIPFIAAWFENQRTVFQFDPAGVRVGNVILPWTDVTQFVVATPPNGPVLMGARLRPGASLPEGAIVPPPNQAMPAPIHVAVQPQKFDLAKMVAKARKYAPPNVRIVVADPTGERVAS
;
A
#
# COMPACT_ATOMS: atom_id res chain seq x y z
N MET A 1 -15.57 -51.82 -34.65
CA MET A 1 -14.50 -51.31 -33.75
C MET A 1 -13.82 -50.15 -34.44
N THR A 2 -14.13 -48.93 -34.03
CA THR A 2 -13.50 -47.70 -34.54
C THR A 2 -13.47 -46.73 -33.36
N GLN A 3 -12.29 -46.58 -32.75
CA GLN A 3 -12.05 -45.69 -31.63
C GLN A 3 -11.96 -44.24 -32.14
N GLN A 4 -12.93 -43.40 -31.80
CA GLN A 4 -12.80 -41.94 -31.87
C GLN A 4 -12.30 -41.43 -30.51
N HIS A 5 -10.98 -41.34 -30.39
CA HIS A 5 -10.30 -40.64 -29.30
C HIS A 5 -10.41 -39.14 -29.58
N LEU A 6 -11.54 -38.53 -29.19
CA LEU A 6 -11.69 -37.07 -29.20
C LEU A 6 -10.85 -36.49 -28.07
N ASN A 7 -9.72 -35.91 -28.48
CA ASN A 7 -8.90 -34.97 -27.71
C ASN A 7 -9.76 -33.99 -26.90
N GLN A 8 -9.98 -34.30 -25.62
CA GLN A 8 -10.32 -33.30 -24.62
C GLN A 8 -9.04 -32.55 -24.26
N MET A 9 -8.74 -31.48 -25.01
CA MET A 9 -7.79 -30.48 -24.54
C MET A 9 -8.38 -29.83 -23.29
N PRO A 10 -7.63 -29.75 -22.17
CA PRO A 10 -8.04 -28.93 -21.04
C PRO A 10 -8.12 -27.49 -21.53
N ALA A 11 -9.30 -26.89 -21.42
CA ALA A 11 -9.48 -25.47 -21.68
C ALA A 11 -8.46 -24.70 -20.84
N ALA A 12 -7.46 -24.12 -21.52
CA ALA A 12 -6.49 -23.25 -20.90
C ALA A 12 -7.23 -22.07 -20.28
N GLN A 13 -7.37 -22.10 -18.95
CA GLN A 13 -7.83 -20.96 -18.17
C GLN A 13 -6.95 -19.75 -18.54
N PRO A 14 -7.52 -18.56 -18.77
CA PRO A 14 -6.72 -17.37 -18.99
C PRO A 14 -5.96 -17.02 -17.71
N ALA A 15 -4.73 -17.52 -17.63
CA ALA A 15 -3.80 -17.23 -16.56
C ALA A 15 -3.44 -15.73 -16.60
N ARG A 16 -4.05 -14.98 -15.68
CA ARG A 16 -3.46 -13.85 -14.94
C ARG A 16 -2.43 -13.01 -15.70
N ARG A 17 -2.90 -12.15 -16.62
CA ARG A 17 -2.12 -11.00 -17.13
C ARG A 17 -2.16 -9.78 -16.17
N ARG A 18 -2.06 -10.00 -14.85
CA ARG A 18 -1.97 -8.96 -13.80
C ARG A 18 -0.68 -9.02 -12.97
N ALA A 19 0.33 -9.75 -13.44
CA ALA A 19 1.55 -10.04 -12.67
C ALA A 19 2.71 -9.04 -12.86
N ARG A 20 2.57 -8.08 -13.79
CA ARG A 20 3.55 -7.00 -13.98
C ARG A 20 3.17 -5.87 -13.02
N TRP A 21 3.99 -5.56 -12.03
CA TRP A 21 3.82 -4.43 -11.09
C TRP A 21 2.85 -4.59 -9.91
N GLU A 22 2.54 -5.82 -9.49
CA GLU A 22 1.81 -5.99 -8.22
C GLU A 22 2.77 -5.73 -7.05
N ARG A 23 2.83 -4.45 -6.64
CA ARG A 23 3.46 -3.91 -5.44
C ARG A 23 2.79 -4.53 -4.22
N TYR A 24 3.56 -4.95 -3.20
CA TYR A 24 2.93 -5.30 -1.93
C TYR A 24 2.33 -4.01 -1.39
N ARG A 25 1.02 -4.01 -1.15
CA ARG A 25 0.28 -2.84 -0.69
C ARG A 25 -0.76 -3.30 0.30
N VAL A 26 -0.78 -2.66 1.46
CA VAL A 26 -1.82 -2.83 2.46
C VAL A 26 -2.57 -1.53 2.57
N THR A 27 -3.90 -1.62 2.55
CA THR A 27 -4.80 -0.48 2.63
C THR A 27 -5.67 -0.52 3.87
N ASN A 28 -5.92 0.63 4.47
CA ASN A 28 -6.94 0.80 5.49
C ASN A 28 -8.36 0.53 4.94
N PRO A 29 -9.30 0.09 5.80
CA PRO A 29 -10.72 0.07 5.47
C PRO A 29 -11.18 1.49 5.11
N PHE A 30 -12.38 1.58 4.53
CA PHE A 30 -13.03 2.87 4.34
C PHE A 30 -13.22 3.54 5.70
N SER A 31 -12.42 4.56 6.01
CA SER A 31 -12.63 5.37 7.21
C SER A 31 -13.71 6.42 6.94
N PRO A 32 -14.51 6.80 7.95
CA PRO A 32 -15.48 7.89 7.79
C PRO A 32 -14.83 9.18 7.29
N LYS A 33 -13.61 9.47 7.73
CA LYS A 33 -12.80 10.60 7.26
C LYS A 33 -12.47 10.50 5.77
N ALA A 34 -12.04 9.32 5.29
CA ALA A 34 -11.75 9.12 3.87
C ALA A 34 -13.02 9.23 3.01
N LEU A 35 -14.16 8.76 3.52
CA LEU A 35 -15.45 8.90 2.85
C LEU A 35 -15.91 10.37 2.80
N ALA A 36 -15.80 11.10 3.91
CA ALA A 36 -16.12 12.53 3.96
C ALA A 36 -15.25 13.34 2.99
N GLY A 37 -13.94 13.06 2.94
CA GLY A 37 -13.05 13.71 1.98
C GLY A 37 -13.35 13.33 0.52
N LEU A 38 -13.76 12.09 0.25
CA LEU A 38 -14.22 11.68 -1.08
C LEU A 38 -15.45 12.48 -1.52
N TRP A 39 -16.48 12.56 -0.66
CA TRP A 39 -17.66 13.37 -0.94
C TRP A 39 -17.33 14.86 -1.13
N GLY A 40 -16.46 15.41 -0.28
CA GLY A 40 -15.97 16.77 -0.42
C GLY A 40 -15.29 17.01 -1.78
N SER A 41 -14.47 16.06 -2.24
CA SER A 41 -13.81 16.16 -3.55
C SER A 41 -14.79 16.11 -4.72
N ILE A 42 -15.84 15.29 -4.63
CA ILE A 42 -16.91 15.22 -5.65
C ILE A 42 -17.64 16.56 -5.71
N VAL A 43 -18.07 17.10 -4.57
CA VAL A 43 -18.76 18.40 -4.50
C VAL A 43 -17.88 19.52 -5.05
N ALA A 44 -16.59 19.54 -4.69
CA ALA A 44 -15.65 20.53 -5.19
C ALA A 44 -15.48 20.47 -6.71
N VAL A 45 -15.39 19.26 -7.29
CA VAL A 45 -15.29 19.08 -8.75
C VAL A 45 -16.56 19.51 -9.46
N VAL A 46 -17.73 19.18 -8.92
CA VAL A 46 -19.02 19.62 -9.49
C VAL A 46 -19.13 21.15 -9.46
N ALA A 47 -18.79 21.78 -8.33
CA ALA A 47 -18.77 23.24 -8.21
C ALA A 47 -17.78 23.88 -9.20
N LEU A 48 -16.57 23.32 -9.32
CA LEU A 48 -15.56 23.76 -10.28
C LEU A 48 -16.04 23.61 -11.73
N ALA A 49 -16.69 22.50 -12.06
CA ALA A 49 -17.25 22.27 -13.40
C ALA A 49 -18.36 23.27 -13.73
N ALA A 50 -19.22 23.61 -12.76
CA ALA A 50 -20.24 24.64 -12.92
C ALA A 50 -19.62 26.02 -13.12
N LEU A 51 -18.61 26.39 -12.32
CA LEU A 51 -17.90 27.66 -12.44
C LEU A 51 -17.17 27.79 -13.77
N LEU A 52 -16.45 26.75 -14.22
CA LEU A 52 -15.74 26.76 -15.50
C LEU A 52 -16.70 26.72 -16.69
N GLY A 53 -17.82 25.99 -16.56
CA GLY A 53 -18.87 26.00 -17.57
C GLY A 53 -19.53 27.37 -17.72
N TRP A 54 -19.72 28.09 -16.60
CA TRP A 54 -20.23 29.45 -16.62
C TRP A 54 -19.21 30.47 -17.12
N ALA A 55 -17.96 30.41 -16.65
CA ALA A 55 -16.94 31.42 -16.93
C ALA A 55 -16.24 31.26 -18.28
N LEU A 56 -16.11 30.03 -18.79
CA LEU A 56 -15.32 29.70 -19.98
C LEU A 56 -16.14 28.99 -21.07
N GLU A 57 -17.46 28.90 -20.92
CA GLU A 57 -18.37 28.12 -21.79
C GLU A 57 -17.89 26.67 -22.02
N MET A 58 -17.10 26.13 -21.09
CA MET A 58 -16.58 24.78 -21.19
C MET A 58 -17.69 23.76 -20.94
N ARG A 59 -17.67 22.64 -21.66
CA ARG A 59 -18.52 21.49 -21.34
C ARG A 59 -18.11 20.98 -19.96
N GLY A 60 -18.94 21.17 -18.94
CA GLY A 60 -18.66 20.76 -17.56
C GLY A 60 -18.29 19.28 -17.42
N GLY A 61 -18.77 18.42 -18.32
CA GLY A 61 -18.38 17.01 -18.41
C GLY A 61 -16.87 16.79 -18.61
N THR A 62 -16.18 17.68 -19.33
CA THR A 62 -14.72 17.60 -19.52
C THR A 62 -13.97 17.77 -18.20
N VAL A 63 -14.40 18.71 -17.35
CA VAL A 63 -13.79 18.96 -16.03
C VAL A 63 -13.94 17.73 -15.13
N ILE A 64 -15.11 17.09 -15.14
CA ILE A 64 -15.37 15.88 -14.37
C ILE A 64 -14.45 14.74 -14.82
N VAL A 65 -14.37 14.47 -16.13
CA VAL A 65 -13.51 13.40 -16.66
C VAL A 65 -12.04 13.62 -16.32
N LEU A 66 -11.56 14.87 -16.40
CA LEU A 66 -10.19 15.22 -16.05
C LEU A 66 -9.90 15.09 -14.54
N ALA A 67 -10.91 15.27 -13.69
CA ALA A 67 -10.74 15.17 -12.24
C ALA A 67 -10.72 13.73 -11.71
N ILE A 68 -11.34 12.77 -12.43
CA ILE A 68 -11.39 11.35 -12.03
C ILE A 68 -10.01 10.78 -11.66
N PRO A 69 -8.95 10.86 -12.49
CA PRO A 69 -7.65 10.28 -12.15
C PRO A 69 -7.05 10.92 -10.90
N PHE A 70 -7.30 12.21 -10.66
CA PHE A 70 -6.82 12.92 -9.47
C PHE A 70 -7.53 12.45 -8.20
N ILE A 71 -8.87 12.37 -8.22
CA ILE A 71 -9.66 11.86 -7.09
C ILE A 71 -9.27 10.41 -6.79
N ALA A 72 -9.15 9.57 -7.82
CA ALA A 72 -8.75 8.18 -7.66
C ALA A 72 -7.36 8.07 -7.02
N ALA A 73 -6.36 8.80 -7.53
CA ALA A 73 -5.01 8.82 -6.98
C ALA A 73 -4.99 9.33 -5.53
N TRP A 74 -5.70 10.41 -5.23
CA TRP A 74 -5.82 10.94 -3.87
C TRP A 74 -6.46 9.93 -2.92
N PHE A 75 -7.55 9.30 -3.33
CA PHE A 75 -8.27 8.33 -2.51
C PHE A 75 -7.41 7.08 -2.23
N GLU A 76 -6.72 6.61 -3.25
CA GLU A 76 -5.73 5.55 -3.14
C GLU A 76 -4.58 5.92 -2.19
N ASN A 77 -4.09 7.15 -2.28
CA ASN A 77 -3.03 7.67 -1.43
C ASN A 77 -3.47 7.68 0.05
N GLN A 78 -4.70 8.11 0.34
CA GLN A 78 -5.26 8.14 1.69
C GLN A 78 -5.42 6.75 2.31
N ARG A 79 -5.71 5.74 1.48
CA ARG A 79 -5.97 4.39 1.97
C ARG A 79 -4.70 3.58 2.17
N THR A 80 -3.59 3.92 1.55
CA THR A 80 -2.37 3.13 1.62
C THR A 80 -1.67 3.32 2.95
N VAL A 81 -1.55 2.25 3.73
CA VAL A 81 -0.82 2.26 5.00
C VAL A 81 0.60 1.74 4.84
N PHE A 82 0.82 0.79 3.94
CA PHE A 82 2.14 0.23 3.71
C PHE A 82 2.26 -0.17 2.25
N GLN A 83 3.38 0.16 1.60
CA GLN A 83 3.62 -0.22 0.21
C GLN A 83 5.11 -0.40 -0.11
N PHE A 84 5.45 -1.42 -0.89
CA PHE A 84 6.76 -1.51 -1.55
C PHE A 84 6.70 -0.91 -2.94
N ASP A 85 7.66 -0.06 -3.27
CA ASP A 85 7.83 0.57 -4.57
C ASP A 85 9.29 0.42 -5.03
N PRO A 86 9.58 0.38 -6.35
CA PRO A 86 10.93 0.57 -6.86
C PRO A 86 11.74 1.70 -6.20
N ALA A 87 11.10 2.82 -5.84
CA ALA A 87 11.78 3.96 -5.20
C ALA A 87 12.08 3.76 -3.69
N GLY A 88 11.38 2.82 -3.04
CA GLY A 88 11.49 2.66 -1.59
C GLY A 88 10.31 1.95 -0.96
N VAL A 89 10.15 2.17 0.33
CA VAL A 89 8.99 1.70 1.09
C VAL A 89 8.17 2.89 1.54
N ARG A 90 6.85 2.73 1.52
CA ARG A 90 5.95 3.66 2.17
C ARG A 90 5.45 3.07 3.48
N VAL A 91 5.57 3.84 4.55
CA VAL A 91 5.04 3.53 5.89
C VAL A 91 4.17 4.71 6.31
N GLY A 92 2.84 4.53 6.25
CA GLY A 92 1.87 5.60 6.48
C GLY A 92 1.94 6.69 5.41
N ASN A 93 2.25 7.93 5.82
CA ASN A 93 2.47 9.06 4.93
C ASN A 93 3.94 9.24 4.52
N VAL A 94 4.85 8.44 5.07
CA VAL A 94 6.29 8.58 4.85
C VAL A 94 6.75 7.64 3.77
N ILE A 95 7.48 8.16 2.79
CA ILE A 95 8.21 7.36 1.80
C ILE A 95 9.67 7.35 2.23
N LEU A 96 10.21 6.17 2.48
CA LEU A 96 11.59 5.94 2.86
C LEU A 96 12.33 5.33 1.66
N PRO A 97 13.40 5.99 1.19
CA PRO A 97 14.28 5.41 0.18
C PRO A 97 14.89 4.10 0.65
N TRP A 98 15.17 3.19 -0.29
CA TRP A 98 15.82 1.92 0.03
C TRP A 98 17.19 2.07 0.71
N THR A 99 17.91 3.16 0.45
CA THR A 99 19.21 3.48 1.07
C THR A 99 19.10 3.64 2.58
N ASP A 100 17.95 4.13 3.04
CA ASP A 100 17.73 4.57 4.40
C ASP A 100 17.11 3.48 5.26
N VAL A 101 16.70 2.36 4.66
CA VAL A 101 16.06 1.23 5.33
C VAL A 101 17.06 0.11 5.55
N THR A 102 17.12 -0.40 6.78
CA THR A 102 17.92 -1.58 7.13
C THR A 102 17.07 -2.82 7.34
N GLN A 103 15.93 -2.67 7.99
CA GLN A 103 15.06 -3.79 8.34
C GLN A 103 13.59 -3.41 8.26
N PHE A 104 12.77 -4.34 7.79
CA PHE A 104 11.33 -4.32 8.01
C PHE A 104 11.01 -5.10 9.26
N VAL A 105 10.23 -4.50 10.16
CA VAL A 105 9.81 -5.16 11.39
C VAL A 105 8.31 -5.37 11.32
N VAL A 106 7.88 -6.59 11.58
CA VAL A 106 6.47 -6.95 11.73
C VAL A 106 6.27 -7.45 13.15
N ALA A 107 5.30 -6.90 13.86
CA ALA A 107 4.86 -7.44 15.13
C ALA A 107 3.40 -7.88 15.02
N THR A 108 3.11 -9.09 15.48
CA THR A 108 1.76 -9.67 15.49
C THR A 108 1.28 -9.87 16.93
N PRO A 109 0.87 -8.80 17.63
CA PRO A 109 0.35 -8.92 18.99
C PRO A 109 -0.93 -9.77 19.01
N PRO A 110 -1.13 -10.63 20.03
CA PRO A 110 -2.17 -11.66 20.03
C PRO A 110 -3.60 -11.11 19.94
N ASN A 111 -3.87 -9.93 20.50
CA ASN A 111 -5.21 -9.31 20.54
C ASN A 111 -5.25 -7.94 19.87
N GLY A 112 -4.33 -7.66 18.93
CA GLY A 112 -4.14 -6.33 18.37
C GLY A 112 -4.03 -6.31 16.84
N PRO A 113 -3.93 -5.10 16.26
CA PRO A 113 -3.56 -4.98 14.85
C PRO A 113 -2.13 -5.49 14.63
N VAL A 114 -1.87 -6.00 13.43
CA VAL A 114 -0.50 -6.28 13.01
C VAL A 114 0.21 -4.95 12.84
N LEU A 115 1.36 -4.79 13.48
CA LEU A 115 2.18 -3.61 13.34
C LEU A 115 3.23 -3.90 12.27
N MET A 116 3.35 -3.01 11.29
CA MET A 116 4.41 -3.08 10.27
C MET A 116 5.22 -1.79 10.32
N GLY A 117 6.54 -1.92 10.42
CA GLY A 117 7.43 -0.78 10.52
C GLY A 117 8.73 -0.97 9.76
N ALA A 118 9.52 0.10 9.74
CA ALA A 118 10.84 0.12 9.14
C ALA A 118 11.86 0.66 10.14
N ARG A 119 12.98 -0.04 10.26
CA ARG A 119 14.18 0.46 10.93
C ARG A 119 15.04 1.20 9.93
N LEU A 120 15.48 2.37 10.36
CA LEU A 120 16.32 3.23 9.57
C LEU A 120 17.79 2.84 9.71
N ARG A 121 18.59 3.20 8.72
CA ARG A 121 20.05 3.13 8.78
C ARG A 121 20.57 4.17 9.78
N PRO A 122 21.67 3.89 10.50
CA PRO A 122 22.34 4.92 11.28
C PRO A 122 22.65 6.15 10.42
N GLY A 123 22.25 7.34 10.89
CA GLY A 123 22.42 8.60 10.16
C GLY A 123 21.31 8.94 9.17
N ALA A 124 20.37 8.03 8.89
CA ALA A 124 19.19 8.36 8.10
C ALA A 124 18.18 9.14 8.97
N SER A 125 17.70 10.26 8.44
CA SER A 125 16.65 11.06 9.04
C SER A 125 15.30 10.78 8.37
N LEU A 126 14.23 10.98 9.13
CA LEU A 126 12.91 11.00 8.54
C LEU A 126 12.73 12.27 7.69
N PRO A 127 11.99 12.19 6.58
CA PRO A 127 11.69 13.37 5.77
C PRO A 127 10.86 14.38 6.57
N GLU A 128 11.00 15.66 6.24
CA GLU A 128 10.24 16.73 6.88
C GLU A 128 8.73 16.49 6.77
N GLY A 129 8.00 16.72 7.86
CA GLY A 129 6.56 16.43 7.94
C GLY A 129 6.20 14.96 8.12
N ALA A 130 7.18 14.07 8.34
CA ALA A 130 6.92 12.70 8.74
C ALA A 130 6.10 12.66 10.05
N ILE A 131 4.96 11.97 10.00
CA ILE A 131 4.14 11.76 11.19
C ILE A 131 4.57 10.44 11.80
N VAL A 132 5.38 10.53 12.85
CA VAL A 132 5.86 9.35 13.58
C VAL A 132 4.82 8.98 14.62
N PRO A 133 4.32 7.73 14.63
CA PRO A 133 3.45 7.29 15.70
C PRO A 133 4.20 7.32 17.05
N PRO A 134 3.49 7.45 18.17
CA PRO A 134 4.09 7.28 19.48
C PRO A 134 4.82 5.93 19.58
N PRO A 135 5.92 5.85 20.37
CA PRO A 135 6.60 4.58 20.62
C PRO A 135 5.62 3.50 21.10
N ASN A 136 5.72 2.30 20.55
CA ASN A 136 4.86 1.18 20.92
C ASN A 136 5.74 0.04 21.43
N GLN A 137 5.42 -0.46 22.63
CA GLN A 137 6.20 -1.52 23.29
C GLN A 137 6.30 -2.80 22.46
N ALA A 138 5.27 -3.12 21.67
CA ALA A 138 5.27 -4.29 20.80
C ALA A 138 5.98 -4.06 19.46
N MET A 139 6.36 -2.82 19.13
CA MET A 139 6.98 -2.47 17.85
C MET A 139 8.30 -1.73 18.08
N PRO A 140 9.44 -2.41 17.89
CA PRO A 140 10.75 -1.81 18.12
C PRO A 140 11.24 -0.95 16.94
N ALA A 141 10.44 -0.79 15.88
CA ALA A 141 10.75 0.13 14.77
C ALA A 141 10.24 1.54 15.10
N PRO A 142 11.05 2.60 14.84
CA PRO A 142 10.68 3.97 15.16
C PRO A 142 9.48 4.47 14.34
N ILE A 143 9.37 4.03 13.09
CA ILE A 143 8.23 4.31 12.22
C ILE A 143 7.47 3.02 11.95
N HIS A 144 6.17 3.05 12.19
CA HIS A 144 5.30 1.91 12.02
C HIS A 144 3.86 2.31 11.71
N VAL A 145 3.07 1.35 11.27
CA VAL A 145 1.64 1.47 11.02
C VAL A 145 0.90 0.26 11.56
N ALA A 146 -0.31 0.50 12.02
CA ALA A 146 -1.24 -0.56 12.37
C ALA A 146 -1.99 -1.04 11.13
N VAL A 147 -2.05 -2.35 10.96
CA VAL A 147 -2.67 -3.05 9.84
C VAL A 147 -3.62 -4.11 10.35
N GLN A 148 -4.76 -4.26 9.66
CA GLN A 148 -5.72 -5.30 9.99
C GLN A 148 -5.12 -6.70 9.74
N PRO A 149 -5.19 -7.64 10.70
CA PRO A 149 -4.63 -8.98 10.54
C PRO A 149 -5.13 -9.70 9.28
N GLN A 150 -6.40 -9.52 8.91
CA GLN A 150 -7.01 -10.16 7.73
C GLN A 150 -6.46 -9.66 6.38
N LYS A 151 -5.80 -8.49 6.37
CA LYS A 151 -5.18 -7.89 5.18
C LYS A 151 -3.67 -8.09 5.15
N PHE A 152 -3.11 -8.69 6.21
CA PHE A 152 -1.70 -8.96 6.33
C PHE A 152 -1.41 -10.41 5.93
N ASP A 153 -0.39 -10.59 5.09
CA ASP A 153 0.12 -11.90 4.70
C ASP A 153 1.65 -11.83 4.70
N LEU A 154 2.25 -12.45 5.72
CA LEU A 154 3.70 -12.47 5.90
C LEU A 154 4.41 -13.14 4.73
N ALA A 155 3.89 -14.25 4.23
CA ALA A 155 4.50 -14.99 3.12
C ALA A 155 4.48 -14.15 1.84
N LYS A 156 3.33 -13.49 1.55
CA LYS A 156 3.22 -12.56 0.42
C LYS A 156 4.17 -11.37 0.59
N MET A 157 4.29 -10.82 1.81
CA MET A 157 5.20 -9.72 2.08
C MET A 157 6.65 -10.11 1.82
N VAL A 158 7.10 -11.25 2.37
CA VAL A 158 8.46 -11.77 2.21
C VAL A 158 8.78 -12.03 0.73
N ALA A 159 7.88 -12.70 0.01
CA ALA A 159 8.05 -12.96 -1.42
C ALA A 159 8.18 -11.67 -2.25
N LYS A 160 7.40 -10.64 -1.92
CA LYS A 160 7.44 -9.35 -2.63
C LYS A 160 8.65 -8.51 -2.23
N ALA A 161 9.01 -8.49 -0.96
CA ALA A 161 10.23 -7.82 -0.49
C ALA A 161 11.46 -8.43 -1.13
N ARG A 162 11.59 -9.76 -1.21
CA ARG A 162 12.68 -10.42 -1.94
C ARG A 162 12.78 -10.04 -3.41
N LYS A 163 11.65 -9.69 -4.04
CA LYS A 163 11.60 -9.28 -5.44
C LYS A 163 12.00 -7.82 -5.68
N TYR A 164 11.74 -6.93 -4.72
CA TYR A 164 11.84 -5.48 -4.94
C TYR A 164 12.78 -4.75 -3.97
N ALA A 165 13.03 -5.31 -2.78
CA ALA A 165 13.93 -4.75 -1.80
C ALA A 165 15.38 -5.15 -2.14
N PRO A 166 16.36 -4.28 -1.86
CA PRO A 166 17.76 -4.63 -1.95
C PRO A 166 18.14 -5.81 -1.05
N PRO A 167 19.16 -6.61 -1.41
CA PRO A 167 19.56 -7.81 -0.65
C PRO A 167 19.96 -7.54 0.80
N ASN A 168 20.36 -6.30 1.12
CA ASN A 168 20.77 -5.89 2.45
C ASN A 168 19.59 -5.59 3.39
N VAL A 169 18.35 -5.54 2.89
CA VAL A 169 17.16 -5.29 3.70
C VAL A 169 16.63 -6.59 4.26
N ARG A 170 16.55 -6.70 5.59
CA ARG A 170 16.03 -7.90 6.28
C ARG A 170 14.58 -7.70 6.70
N ILE A 171 13.82 -8.78 6.73
CA ILE A 171 12.48 -8.79 7.31
C ILE A 171 12.57 -9.50 8.64
N VAL A 172 12.10 -8.86 9.70
CA VAL A 172 12.17 -9.31 11.08
C VAL A 172 10.75 -9.41 11.60
N VAL A 173 10.41 -10.55 12.20
CA VAL A 173 9.20 -10.73 12.98
C VAL A 173 9.58 -10.50 14.44
N ALA A 174 8.99 -9.50 15.06
CA ALA A 174 9.09 -9.19 16.47
C ALA A 174 7.96 -9.92 17.20
N ASP A 175 8.32 -10.98 17.91
CA ASP A 175 7.44 -11.74 18.79
C ASP A 175 7.75 -11.35 20.25
N PRO A 176 6.84 -11.56 21.22
CA PRO A 176 7.08 -11.25 22.62
C PRO A 176 8.32 -11.94 23.22
N THR A 177 8.75 -13.04 22.61
CA THR A 177 9.91 -13.85 23.00
C THR A 177 11.22 -13.40 22.34
N GLY A 178 11.16 -12.46 21.38
CA GLY A 178 12.33 -11.95 20.68
C GLY A 178 12.10 -11.68 19.19
N GLU A 179 13.17 -11.31 18.50
CA GLU A 179 13.15 -11.00 17.07
C GLU A 179 13.72 -12.14 16.23
N ARG A 180 13.02 -12.52 15.16
CA ARG A 180 13.46 -13.55 14.21
C ARG A 180 13.43 -13.05 12.79
N VAL A 181 14.41 -13.43 11.98
CA VAL A 181 14.42 -13.09 10.55
C VAL A 181 13.42 -13.97 9.81
N ALA A 182 12.51 -13.34 9.07
CA ALA A 182 11.62 -14.04 8.16
C ALA A 182 12.37 -14.41 6.89
N SER A 183 12.29 -15.68 6.50
CA SER A 183 12.80 -16.20 5.24
C SER A 183 11.65 -16.67 4.36
#